data_AF-A0A350C4N7-F1
#
_entry.id   AF-A0A350C4N7-F1
#
_cell.length_a   1.000
_cell.length_b   1.000
_cell.length_c   1.000
_cell.angle_alpha   90.00
_cell.angle_beta   90.00
_cell.angle_gamma   90.00
#
_symmetry.space_group_name_H-M   'P 1'
#
loop_
_entity.id
_entity.type
_entity.pdbx_description
1 polymer ?
#
loop_
_entity_poly.entity_id
_entity_poly.type
_entity_poly.pdbx_seq_one_letter_code
_entity_poly.pdbx_strand_id
1 'polypeptide(L)'
;VKVKFGFSSDIMPIDTNGYIFIGLIFIFIIIAIFSYNSYSMKKRIQVQKKINILFWMILSALIALFISDSLSIDHLLMLSAPLGILLSMNLLKIKSAIFPELIHLGIIILIFVLHFEILIL
;
A
#
# COMPACT_ATOMS: atom_id res chain seq x y z
N VAL A 1 -2.13 0.27 31.63
CA VAL A 1 -2.15 0.79 30.24
C VAL A 1 -3.61 0.99 29.85
N LYS A 2 -4.09 2.24 29.75
CA LYS A 2 -5.45 2.51 29.23
C LYS A 2 -5.34 2.43 27.71
N VAL A 3 -5.76 1.30 27.14
CA VAL A 3 -5.94 1.16 25.70
C VAL A 3 -7.18 1.99 25.35
N LYS A 4 -7.00 3.15 24.72
CA LYS A 4 -8.15 3.85 24.13
C LYS A 4 -8.45 3.18 22.79
N PHE A 5 -9.60 2.53 22.70
CA PHE A 5 -10.11 2.05 21.41
C PHE A 5 -10.64 3.25 20.61
N GLY A 6 -9.98 3.57 19.51
CA GLY A 6 -10.38 4.64 18.60
C GLY A 6 -9.26 4.99 17.63
N PHE A 7 -9.59 5.77 16.58
CA PHE A 7 -8.53 6.42 15.81
C PHE A 7 -7.81 7.39 16.74
N SER A 8 -6.53 7.16 16.98
CA SER A 8 -5.74 8.09 17.76
C SER A 8 -5.70 9.43 17.04
N SER A 9 -5.84 10.53 17.79
CA SER A 9 -5.77 11.90 17.26
C SER A 9 -4.49 12.14 16.47
N ASP A 10 -3.44 11.39 16.78
CA ASP A 10 -2.10 11.51 16.22
C ASP A 10 -1.98 10.88 14.81
N ILE A 11 -2.98 10.10 14.39
CA ILE A 11 -3.06 9.51 13.03
C ILE A 11 -3.74 10.49 12.07
N MET A 12 -4.49 11.47 12.57
CA MET A 12 -5.12 12.49 11.74
C MET A 12 -4.06 13.51 11.32
N PRO A 13 -3.69 13.56 10.03
CA PRO A 13 -2.73 14.54 9.56
C PRO A 13 -3.31 15.93 9.74
N ILE A 14 -2.48 16.84 10.24
CA ILE A 14 -2.83 18.27 10.36
C ILE A 14 -2.73 18.95 8.98
N ASP A 15 -1.97 18.34 8.07
CA ASP A 15 -1.64 18.84 6.74
C ASP A 15 -2.45 18.15 5.63
N THR A 16 -2.71 18.88 4.54
CA THR A 16 -3.42 18.36 3.36
C THR A 16 -2.68 17.20 2.71
N ASN A 17 -1.35 17.19 2.76
CA ASN A 17 -0.51 16.16 2.13
C ASN A 17 -0.68 14.80 2.83
N GLY A 18 -0.76 14.79 4.16
CA GLY A 18 -1.03 13.57 4.92
C GLY A 18 -2.39 12.93 4.58
N TYR A 19 -3.44 13.74 4.34
CA TYR A 19 -4.73 13.19 3.91
C TYR A 19 -4.65 12.54 2.53
N ILE A 20 -3.89 13.13 1.60
CA ILE A 20 -3.64 12.57 0.27
C ILE A 20 -2.89 11.23 0.39
N PHE A 21 -1.88 11.17 1.28
CA PHE A 21 -1.10 9.96 1.51
C PHE A 21 -1.96 8.80 2.04
N ILE A 22 -2.78 9.06 3.07
CA ILE A 22 -3.71 8.06 3.62
C ILE A 22 -4.71 7.59 2.54
N GLY A 23 -5.24 8.53 1.75
CA GLY A 23 -6.15 8.23 0.64
C GLY A 23 -5.51 7.30 -0.41
N LEU A 24 -4.26 7.56 -0.79
CA LEU A 24 -3.51 6.73 -1.73
C LEU A 24 -3.27 5.31 -1.20
N ILE A 25 -2.82 5.19 0.06
CA ILE A 25 -2.63 3.87 0.69
C ILE A 25 -3.94 3.09 0.72
N PHE A 26 -5.04 3.75 1.07
CA PHE A 26 -6.35 3.10 1.12
C PHE A 26 -6.78 2.62 -0.27
N ILE A 27 -6.56 3.41 -1.32
CA ILE A 27 -6.79 3.02 -2.71
C ILE A 27 -5.95 1.80 -3.11
N PHE A 28 -4.68 1.75 -2.72
CA PHE A 28 -3.80 0.61 -3.01
C PHE A 28 -4.24 -0.66 -2.28
N ILE A 29 -4.71 -0.54 -1.04
CA ILE A 29 -5.30 -1.66 -0.29
C ILE A 29 -6.55 -2.18 -1.01
N ILE A 30 -7.45 -1.29 -1.45
CA ILE A 30 -8.65 -1.69 -2.21
C ILE A 30 -8.25 -2.45 -3.47
N ILE A 31 -7.35 -1.90 -4.28
CA ILE A 31 -6.87 -2.54 -5.51
C ILE A 31 -6.30 -3.94 -5.20
N ALA A 32 -5.50 -4.07 -4.13
CA ALA A 32 -4.92 -5.34 -3.72
C ALA A 32 -6.00 -6.36 -3.35
N ILE A 33 -7.02 -5.97 -2.57
CA ILE A 33 -8.13 -6.85 -2.15
C ILE A 33 -8.93 -7.32 -3.38
N PHE A 34 -9.34 -6.41 -4.26
CA PHE A 34 -10.09 -6.78 -5.48
C PHE A 34 -9.27 -7.69 -6.42
N SER A 35 -7.95 -7.54 -6.40
CA SER A 35 -7.03 -8.35 -7.21
C SER A 35 -6.67 -9.70 -6.58
N TYR A 36 -7.16 -10.02 -5.37
CA TYR A 36 -6.82 -11.25 -4.64
C TYR A 36 -7.03 -12.52 -5.48
N ASN A 37 -8.22 -12.65 -6.09
CA ASN A 37 -8.54 -13.81 -6.92
C ASN A 37 -7.55 -13.94 -8.09
N SER A 38 -7.18 -12.81 -8.67
CA SER A 38 -6.21 -12.76 -9.77
C SER A 38 -4.79 -13.15 -9.30
N TYR A 39 -4.41 -12.85 -8.06
CA TYR A 39 -3.10 -13.26 -7.51
C TYR A 39 -3.04 -14.76 -7.20
N SER A 40 -4.14 -15.32 -6.70
CA SER A 40 -4.17 -16.67 -6.13
C SER A 40 -4.67 -17.75 -7.11
N MET A 41 -5.44 -17.39 -8.13
CA MET A 41 -5.99 -18.36 -9.10
C MET A 41 -4.89 -19.14 -9.83
N LYS A 42 -5.09 -20.46 -9.92
CA LYS A 42 -4.24 -21.39 -10.70
C LYS A 42 -2.75 -21.38 -10.30
N LYS A 43 -2.41 -20.85 -9.12
CA LYS A 43 -1.05 -20.90 -8.55
C LYS A 43 -0.91 -22.10 -7.62
N ARG A 44 0.33 -22.59 -7.43
CA ARG A 44 0.64 -23.66 -6.47
C ARG A 44 0.31 -23.22 -5.03
N ILE A 45 -0.03 -24.18 -4.16
CA ILE A 45 -0.38 -23.93 -2.75
C ILE A 45 0.71 -23.14 -2.01
N GLN A 46 1.99 -23.37 -2.32
CA GLN A 46 3.12 -22.65 -1.73
C GLN A 46 3.10 -21.16 -2.08
N VAL A 47 2.73 -20.81 -3.32
CA VAL A 47 2.63 -19.42 -3.77
C VAL A 47 1.42 -18.74 -3.14
N GLN A 48 0.28 -19.42 -3.08
CA GLN A 48 -0.91 -18.90 -2.39
C GLN A 48 -0.64 -18.63 -0.91
N LYS A 49 0.11 -19.50 -0.22
CA LYS A 49 0.49 -19.29 1.17
C LYS A 49 1.36 -18.04 1.36
N LYS A 50 2.30 -17.78 0.44
CA LYS A 50 3.11 -16.55 0.44
C LYS A 50 2.26 -15.30 0.22
N ILE A 51 1.32 -15.33 -0.73
CA ILE A 51 0.38 -14.22 -0.98
C ILE A 51 -0.48 -13.98 0.27
N ASN A 52 -0.98 -15.04 0.91
CA ASN A 52 -1.75 -14.91 2.15
C ASN A 52 -0.94 -14.26 3.26
N ILE A 53 0.35 -14.57 3.40
CA ILE A 53 1.21 -13.90 4.39
C ILE A 53 1.27 -12.39 4.13
N LEU A 54 1.34 -11.94 2.87
CA LEU A 54 1.33 -10.51 2.55
C LEU A 54 0.00 -9.85 2.94
N PHE A 55 -1.14 -10.51 2.71
CA PHE A 55 -2.44 -10.01 3.19
C PHE A 55 -2.54 -10.01 4.71
N TRP A 56 -1.96 -11.00 5.40
CA TRP A 56 -1.87 -11.01 6.85
C TRP A 56 -1.03 -9.85 7.39
N MET A 57 0.06 -9.47 6.71
CA MET A 57 0.86 -8.29 7.06
C MET A 57 0.06 -6.99 6.88
N ILE A 58 -0.75 -6.89 5.82
CA ILE A 58 -1.64 -5.73 5.63
C ILE A 58 -2.69 -5.67 6.73
N LEU A 59 -3.31 -6.81 7.05
CA LEU A 59 -4.33 -6.90 8.08
C LEU A 59 -3.76 -6.59 9.47
N SER A 60 -2.57 -7.09 9.81
CA SER A 60 -1.95 -6.82 11.10
C SER A 60 -1.56 -5.34 11.26
N ALA A 61 -1.05 -4.72 10.19
CA ALA A 61 -0.78 -3.28 10.18
C ALA A 61 -2.06 -2.46 10.32
N LEU A 62 -3.16 -2.88 9.68
CA LEU A 62 -4.46 -2.22 9.84
C LEU A 62 -4.98 -2.34 11.28
N ILE A 63 -4.87 -3.52 11.89
CA ILE A 63 -5.25 -3.75 13.29
C ILE A 63 -4.38 -2.93 14.24
N ALA A 64 -3.08 -2.80 13.96
CA ALA A 64 -2.15 -2.03 14.79
C ALA A 64 -2.54 -0.55 14.90
N LEU A 65 -3.15 0.02 13.87
CA LEU A 65 -3.68 1.40 13.87
C LEU A 65 -4.80 1.60 14.91
N PHE A 66 -5.57 0.56 15.22
CA PHE A 66 -6.67 0.65 16.20
C PHE A 66 -6.24 0.39 17.65
N ILE A 67 -5.05 -0.18 17.86
CA ILE A 67 -4.56 -0.61 19.18
C ILE A 67 -3.55 0.39 19.76
N SER A 68 -2.83 1.08 18.88
CA SER A 68 -1.67 1.88 19.29
C SER A 68 -2.02 3.36 19.36
N ASP A 69 -2.01 3.92 20.57
CA ASP A 69 -2.30 5.32 20.83
C ASP A 69 -1.20 6.31 20.40
N SER A 70 -0.02 5.81 20.01
CA SER A 70 1.15 6.63 19.64
C SER A 70 1.62 6.40 18.20
N LEU A 71 0.78 5.80 17.35
CA LEU A 71 1.19 5.40 16.01
C LEU A 71 1.17 6.60 15.05
N SER A 72 2.35 7.12 14.73
CA SER A 72 2.51 8.17 13.73
C SER A 72 2.24 7.63 12.31
N ILE A 73 1.87 8.53 11.39
CA ILE A 73 1.59 8.21 9.97
C ILE A 73 2.75 7.47 9.30
N ASP A 74 3.99 7.72 9.71
CA ASP A 74 5.18 7.02 9.20
C ASP A 74 5.13 5.51 9.38
N HIS A 75 4.38 4.99 10.37
CA HIS A 75 4.23 3.55 10.56
C HIS A 75 3.44 2.89 9.42
N LEU A 76 2.62 3.66 8.67
CA LEU A 76 1.98 3.15 7.46
C LEU A 76 2.99 2.83 6.36
N LEU A 77 4.24 3.33 6.42
CA LEU A 77 5.31 2.91 5.49
C LEU A 77 5.58 1.41 5.57
N MET A 78 5.27 0.74 6.68
CA MET A 78 5.39 -0.73 6.79
C MET A 78 4.49 -1.46 5.78
N LEU A 79 3.40 -0.82 5.33
CA LEU A 79 2.51 -1.36 4.29
C LEU A 79 3.11 -1.26 2.88
N SER A 80 4.13 -0.42 2.68
CA SER A 80 4.73 -0.21 1.35
C SER A 80 5.29 -1.50 0.74
N ALA A 81 5.96 -2.32 1.54
CA ALA A 81 6.55 -3.58 1.09
C ALA A 81 5.48 -4.60 0.63
N PRO A 82 4.49 -5.00 1.44
CA PRO A 82 3.46 -5.94 0.99
C PRO A 82 2.59 -5.39 -0.13
N LEU A 83 2.23 -4.10 -0.10
CA LEU A 83 1.44 -3.47 -1.16
C LEU A 83 2.22 -3.39 -2.48
N GLY A 84 3.50 -3.00 -2.43
CA GLY A 84 4.36 -2.92 -3.61
C GLY A 84 4.50 -4.27 -4.31
N ILE A 85 4.71 -5.35 -3.54
CA ILE A 85 4.77 -6.71 -4.09
C ILE A 85 3.44 -7.08 -4.74
N LEU A 86 2.31 -6.92 -4.04
CA LEU A 86 1.00 -7.28 -4.60
C LEU A 86 0.65 -6.47 -5.84
N LEU A 87 0.86 -5.15 -5.83
CA LEU A 87 0.58 -4.29 -6.97
C LEU A 87 1.49 -4.61 -8.17
N SER A 88 2.77 -4.93 -7.96
CA SER A 88 3.66 -5.34 -9.04
C SER A 88 3.16 -6.61 -9.76
N MET A 89 2.50 -7.51 -9.04
CA MET A 89 1.90 -8.72 -9.63
C MET A 89 0.75 -8.41 -10.60
N ASN A 90 0.12 -7.23 -10.51
CA ASN A 90 -0.84 -6.79 -11.51
C ASN A 90 -0.16 -6.37 -12.81
N LEU A 91 0.99 -5.70 -12.73
CA LEU A 91 1.77 -5.30 -13.89
C LEU A 91 2.29 -6.54 -14.64
N LEU A 92 2.74 -7.56 -13.92
CA LEU A 92 3.24 -8.82 -14.51
C LEU A 92 2.19 -9.62 -15.29
N LYS A 93 0.89 -9.32 -15.14
CA LYS A 93 -0.18 -9.99 -15.88
C LYS A 93 -0.49 -9.33 -17.22
N ILE A 94 -0.01 -8.13 -17.46
CA ILE A 94 -0.21 -7.44 -18.73
C ILE A 94 0.54 -8.23 -19.80
N LYS A 95 -0.17 -8.63 -20.86
CA LYS A 95 0.39 -9.52 -21.90
C LYS A 95 1.49 -8.86 -22.72
N SER A 96 1.49 -7.54 -22.81
CA SER A 96 2.50 -6.80 -23.56
C SER A 96 3.76 -6.62 -22.72
N ALA A 97 4.92 -6.80 -23.34
CA ALA A 97 6.21 -6.60 -22.68
C ALA A 97 6.47 -5.14 -22.30
N ILE A 98 6.02 -4.20 -23.13
CA ILE A 98 6.40 -2.77 -23.04
C ILE A 98 5.56 -2.02 -21.99
N PHE A 99 4.28 -2.35 -21.86
CA PHE A 99 3.37 -1.59 -20.98
C PHE A 99 3.73 -1.65 -19.49
N PRO A 100 4.08 -2.82 -18.90
CA PRO A 100 4.54 -2.90 -17.52
C PRO A 100 5.73 -1.99 -17.23
N GLU A 101 6.70 -1.97 -18.15
CA GLU A 101 7.93 -1.19 -18.04
C GLU A 101 7.64 0.31 -18.14
N LEU A 102 6.80 0.73 -19.09
CA LEU A 102 6.38 2.13 -19.21
C LEU A 102 5.60 2.61 -17.99
N ILE A 103 4.69 1.79 -17.46
CA ILE A 103 3.93 2.14 -16.24
C ILE A 103 4.88 2.27 -15.05
N HIS A 104 5.80 1.32 -14.88
CA HIS A 104 6.77 1.38 -13.78
C HIS A 104 7.70 2.59 -13.91
N LEU A 105 8.18 2.89 -15.11
CA LEU A 105 9.02 4.06 -15.37
C LEU A 105 8.24 5.36 -15.11
N GLY A 106 6.99 5.44 -15.57
CA GLY A 106 6.10 6.57 -15.32
C GLY A 106 5.85 6.81 -13.83
N ILE A 107 5.67 5.74 -13.04
CA ILE A 107 5.54 5.83 -11.58
C ILE A 107 6.83 6.36 -10.94
N ILE A 108 8.01 5.89 -11.38
CA ILE A 108 9.29 6.41 -10.87
C ILE A 108 9.42 7.92 -11.15
N ILE A 109 9.14 8.34 -12.39
CA ILE A 109 9.20 9.75 -12.78
C ILE A 109 8.20 10.57 -11.93
N LEU A 110 6.97 10.08 -11.77
CA LEU A 110 5.96 10.73 -10.94
C LEU A 110 6.43 10.90 -9.49
N ILE A 111 7.03 9.86 -8.89
CA ILE A 111 7.58 9.92 -7.54
C ILE A 111 8.69 10.97 -7.47
N PHE A 112 9.61 11.01 -8.44
CA PHE A 112 10.66 12.03 -8.49
C PHE A 112 10.09 13.45 -8.56
N VAL A 113 9.11 13.67 -9.42
CA VAL A 113 8.48 14.99 -9.58
C VAL A 113 7.79 15.42 -8.28
N LEU A 114 7.05 14.52 -7.63
CA LEU A 114 6.38 14.79 -6.36
C LEU A 114 7.37 14.99 -5.20
N HIS A 115 8.42 14.17 -5.11
CA HIS A 115 9.37 14.19 -4.01
C HIS A 115 10.25 15.46 -4.01
N PHE A 116 10.64 15.92 -5.20
CA PHE A 116 11.49 17.11 -5.34
C PHE A 116 10.71 18.39 -5.61
N GLU A 117 9.38 18.37 -5.51
CA GLU A 117 8.50 19.51 -5.79
C GLU A 117 8.77 20.17 -7.15
N ILE A 118 9.33 19.42 -8.10
CA ILE A 118 9.84 19.94 -9.39
C ILE A 118 8.74 20.64 -10.22
N LEU A 119 7.47 20.33 -9.97
CA LEU A 119 6.32 20.89 -10.65
C LEU A 119 5.55 21.95 -9.85
N ILE A 120 5.91 22.19 -8.59
CA ILE A 120 5.26 23.20 -7.74
C ILE A 120 6.16 24.44 -7.75
N LEU A 121 5.95 25.30 -8.75
CA LEU A 121 6.55 26.63 -8.88
C LEU A 121 5.46 27.64 -9.23
#